data_AF-A0A8T9QA47-F1
#
_entry.id   AF-A0A8T9QA47-F1
#
_cell.length_a   1.000
_cell.length_b   1.000
_cell.length_c   1.000
_cell.angle_alpha   90.00
_cell.angle_beta   90.00
_cell.angle_gamma   90.00
#
_symmetry.space_group_name_H-M   'P 1'
#
loop_
_entity.id
_entity.type
_entity.pdbx_description
1 polymer ?
#
loop_
_entity_poly.entity_id
_entity_poly.type
_entity_poly.pdbx_seq_one_letter_code
_entity_poly.pdbx_strand_id
1 'polypeptide(L)'
;MAAYACQFSKPFWGAPFTFQGNTRTVALPPFAGSVTITETLQAQTPSSNEYTMTGLPQIDSYFGSFALTPTGPDTARLTWQIRFAFQDSAALLIVAQLFAGASSAMTSALQQEFGLLQPTAA
;
A
#
# COMPACT_ATOMS: atom_id res chain seq x y z
N MET A 1 -14.07 7.64 -8.65
CA MET A 1 -13.52 6.30 -8.90
C MET A 1 -12.03 6.19 -8.57
N ALA A 2 -11.15 7.05 -9.10
CA ALA A 2 -9.72 7.00 -8.81
C ALA A 2 -9.37 7.05 -7.30
N ALA A 3 -10.10 7.86 -6.51
CA ALA A 3 -9.90 8.02 -5.07
C ALA A 3 -9.85 6.73 -4.24
N TYR A 4 -10.42 5.61 -4.74
CA TYR A 4 -10.37 4.30 -4.09
C TYR A 4 -8.93 3.91 -3.72
N ALA A 5 -7.98 4.12 -4.64
CA ALA A 5 -6.59 3.70 -4.43
C ALA A 5 -5.83 4.54 -3.40
N CYS A 6 -6.39 5.67 -2.99
CA CYS A 6 -5.81 6.54 -1.97
C CYS A 6 -6.55 6.45 -0.63
N GLN A 7 -7.51 5.54 -0.47
CA GLN A 7 -8.19 5.34 0.83
C GLN A 7 -7.29 4.57 1.79
N PHE A 8 -6.81 5.24 2.85
CA PHE A 8 -5.98 4.56 3.85
C PHE A 8 -6.71 3.43 4.58
N SER A 9 -8.03 3.50 4.71
CA SER A 9 -8.85 2.42 5.27
C SER A 9 -8.99 1.19 4.37
N LYS A 10 -8.40 1.19 3.16
CA LYS A 10 -8.41 0.08 2.21
C LYS A 10 -6.99 -0.23 1.72
N PRO A 11 -6.14 -0.87 2.56
CA PRO A 11 -4.79 -1.26 2.17
C PRO A 11 -4.76 -2.28 1.04
N PHE A 12 -3.65 -2.28 0.31
CA PHE A 12 -3.33 -3.26 -0.73
C PHE A 12 -2.42 -4.39 -0.23
N TRP A 13 -2.58 -4.82 1.02
CA TRP A 13 -1.73 -5.87 1.60
C TRP A 13 -2.17 -7.30 1.27
N GLY A 14 -3.36 -7.49 0.72
CA GLY A 14 -3.90 -8.83 0.42
C GLY A 14 -4.13 -9.71 1.67
N ALA A 15 -4.06 -9.10 2.86
CA ALA A 15 -4.23 -9.76 4.16
C ALA A 15 -5.32 -9.05 4.97
N PRO A 16 -6.00 -9.78 5.88
CA PRO A 16 -6.91 -9.17 6.84
C PRO A 16 -6.20 -8.09 7.66
N PHE A 17 -6.88 -6.99 7.91
CA PHE A 17 -6.37 -5.88 8.70
C PHE A 17 -7.44 -5.37 9.67
N THR A 18 -6.98 -4.78 10.76
CA THR A 18 -7.82 -3.98 11.65
C THR A 18 -7.59 -2.51 11.36
N PHE A 19 -8.66 -1.71 11.42
CA PHE A 19 -8.58 -0.26 11.23
C PHE A 19 -9.23 0.43 12.43
N GLN A 20 -8.48 1.31 13.09
CA GLN A 20 -8.94 2.08 14.25
C GLN A 20 -8.43 3.51 14.16
N GLY A 21 -9.36 4.45 13.91
CA GLY A 21 -9.03 5.88 13.79
C GLY A 21 -8.07 6.14 12.63
N ASN A 22 -6.85 6.56 12.95
CA ASN A 22 -5.79 6.83 11.98
C ASN A 22 -4.78 5.68 11.86
N THR A 23 -5.05 4.52 12.47
CA THR A 23 -4.13 3.37 12.45
C THR A 23 -4.74 2.17 11.76
N ARG A 24 -3.90 1.39 11.06
CA ARG A 24 -4.24 0.04 10.62
C ARG A 24 -3.15 -0.93 11.00
N THR A 25 -3.55 -2.13 11.39
CA THR A 25 -2.64 -3.22 11.75
C THR A 25 -2.89 -4.40 10.84
N VAL A 26 -1.82 -4.94 10.27
CA VAL A 26 -1.87 -6.02 9.28
C VAL A 26 -0.89 -7.10 9.68
N ALA A 27 -1.33 -8.35 9.69
CA ALA A 27 -0.45 -9.51 9.80
C ALA A 27 -0.01 -9.91 8.40
N LEU A 28 1.27 -9.76 8.10
CA LEU A 28 1.83 -10.08 6.79
C LEU A 28 2.21 -11.57 6.72
N PRO A 29 1.97 -12.25 5.58
CA PRO A 29 2.45 -13.60 5.36
C PRO A 29 3.99 -13.67 5.44
N PRO A 30 4.55 -14.85 5.75
CA PRO A 30 5.93 -14.95 6.21
C PRO A 30 6.92 -14.78 5.05
N PHE A 31 7.48 -13.57 4.92
CA PHE A 31 8.71 -13.33 4.16
C PHE A 31 9.96 -13.53 5.04
N ALA A 32 9.79 -13.41 6.38
CA ALA A 32 10.81 -13.63 7.41
C ALA A 32 10.17 -13.99 8.77
N GLY A 33 9.14 -14.85 8.76
CA GLY A 33 8.23 -15.05 9.88
C GLY A 33 7.01 -14.13 9.80
N SER A 34 5.95 -14.46 10.55
CA SER A 34 4.75 -13.62 10.62
C SER A 34 5.11 -12.30 11.29
N VAL A 35 5.05 -11.21 10.53
CA VAL A 35 5.28 -9.85 11.06
C VAL A 35 3.95 -9.12 11.09
N THR A 36 3.66 -8.53 12.24
CA THR A 36 2.57 -7.58 12.39
C THR A 36 3.12 -6.18 12.15
N ILE A 37 2.65 -5.52 11.10
CA ILE A 37 2.93 -4.11 10.87
C ILE A 37 1.79 -3.25 11.41
N THR A 38 2.14 -2.06 11.87
CA THR A 38 1.17 -1.00 12.18
C THR A 38 1.49 0.20 11.33
N GLU A 39 0.54 0.63 10.52
CA GLU A 39 0.62 1.84 9.73
C GLU A 39 -0.20 2.95 10.39
N THR A 40 0.32 4.16 10.41
CA THR A 40 -0.34 5.34 10.96
C THR A 40 -0.48 6.40 9.87
N LEU A 41 -1.72 6.81 9.61
CA LEU A 41 -2.05 7.88 8.68
C LEU A 41 -1.52 9.21 9.19
N GLN A 42 -0.75 9.90 8.33
CA GLN A 42 -0.20 11.23 8.59
C GLN A 42 -1.04 12.30 7.89
N ALA A 43 -1.38 12.06 6.62
CA ALA A 43 -2.19 12.97 5.82
C ALA A 43 -3.03 12.20 4.79
N GLN A 44 -4.19 12.75 4.43
CA GLN A 44 -5.02 12.22 3.35
C GLN A 44 -5.73 13.34 2.61
N THR A 45 -5.77 13.22 1.29
CA THR A 45 -6.61 14.01 0.39
C THR A 45 -7.46 13.04 -0.44
N PRO A 46 -8.40 13.52 -1.28
CA PRO A 46 -9.13 12.65 -2.19
C PRO A 46 -8.23 11.90 -3.19
N SER A 47 -7.03 12.38 -3.47
CA SER A 47 -6.10 11.83 -4.46
C SER A 47 -4.75 11.41 -3.89
N SER A 48 -4.58 11.41 -2.56
CA SER A 48 -3.35 10.95 -1.93
C SER A 48 -3.54 10.49 -0.49
N ASN A 49 -2.64 9.65 -0.01
CA ASN A 49 -2.42 9.45 1.43
C ASN A 49 -0.94 9.31 1.73
N GLU A 50 -0.58 9.62 2.97
CA GLU A 50 0.76 9.51 3.52
C GLU A 50 0.69 8.81 4.87
N TYR A 51 1.60 7.88 5.12
CA TYR A 51 1.58 7.08 6.33
C TYR A 51 3.00 6.68 6.77
N THR A 52 3.15 6.47 8.07
CA THR A 52 4.33 5.83 8.65
C THR A 52 4.04 4.38 8.96
N MET A 53 5.07 3.55 9.12
CA MET A 53 4.90 2.14 9.49
C MET A 53 5.91 1.73 10.55
N THR A 54 5.47 0.86 11.46
CA THR A 54 6.31 0.17 12.45
C THR A 54 6.06 -1.33 12.41
N GLY A 55 6.92 -2.11 13.08
CA GLY A 55 6.79 -3.56 13.20
C GLY A 55 7.68 -4.37 12.26
N LEU A 56 8.30 -3.73 11.25
CA LEU A 56 9.32 -4.40 10.43
C LEU A 56 10.64 -4.55 11.20
N PRO A 57 11.26 -5.75 11.19
CA PRO A 57 12.57 -5.96 11.78
C PRO A 57 13.64 -5.07 11.13
N GLN A 58 14.49 -4.45 11.96
CA GLN A 58 15.68 -3.72 11.51
C GLN A 58 15.43 -2.52 10.57
N ILE A 59 14.19 -2.01 10.56
CA ILE A 59 13.79 -0.77 9.90
C ILE A 59 13.62 0.32 10.94
N ASP A 60 14.48 1.34 10.89
CA ASP A 60 14.50 2.44 11.86
C ASP A 60 13.41 3.47 11.59
N SER A 61 13.11 3.69 10.31
CA SER A 61 12.05 4.58 9.88
C SER A 61 11.42 4.09 8.59
N TYR A 62 10.13 4.36 8.43
CA TYR A 62 9.40 4.04 7.22
C TYR A 62 8.34 5.12 6.95
N PHE A 63 8.29 5.57 5.72
CA PHE A 63 7.28 6.44 5.17
C PHE A 63 6.77 5.86 3.85
N GLY A 64 5.45 5.76 3.71
CA GLY A 64 4.77 5.38 2.48
C GLY A 64 3.79 6.45 2.03
N SER A 65 3.63 6.60 0.72
CA SER A 65 2.62 7.50 0.16
C SER A 65 2.02 6.97 -1.13
N PHE A 66 0.72 7.11 -1.28
CA PHE A 66 0.02 6.95 -2.55
C PHE A 66 -0.39 8.32 -3.10
N ALA A 67 -0.23 8.52 -4.41
CA ALA A 67 -0.70 9.71 -5.10
C ALA A 67 -1.25 9.37 -6.48
N LEU A 68 -2.41 9.93 -6.81
CA LEU A 68 -3.04 9.84 -8.11
C LEU A 68 -2.80 11.11 -8.91
N THR A 69 -2.24 10.95 -10.10
CA THR A 69 -2.05 12.04 -11.06
C THR A 69 -2.88 11.77 -12.31
N PRO A 70 -3.88 12.61 -12.65
CA PRO A 70 -4.63 12.47 -13.89
C PRO A 70 -3.70 12.47 -15.11
N THR A 71 -3.94 11.56 -16.04
CA THR A 71 -3.22 11.45 -17.32
C THR A 71 -4.14 11.64 -18.54
N GLY A 72 -5.45 11.78 -18.29
CA GLY A 72 -6.50 12.04 -19.27
C GLY A 72 -7.87 12.16 -18.58
N PRO A 73 -8.97 12.28 -19.34
CA PRO A 73 -10.33 12.41 -18.77
C PRO A 73 -10.72 11.24 -17.85
N ASP A 74 -10.35 10.01 -18.25
CA ASP A 74 -10.72 8.78 -17.55
C ASP A 74 -9.50 7.92 -17.17
N THR A 75 -8.28 8.48 -17.25
CA THR A 75 -7.05 7.77 -16.91
C THR A 75 -6.26 8.53 -15.86
N ALA A 76 -5.64 7.78 -14.94
CA ALA A 76 -4.76 8.33 -13.93
C ALA A 76 -3.58 7.39 -13.69
N ARG A 77 -2.43 7.98 -13.33
CA ARG A 77 -1.27 7.28 -12.80
C ARG A 77 -1.39 7.21 -11.28
N LEU A 78 -1.36 5.99 -10.72
CA LEU A 78 -1.13 5.77 -9.31
C LEU A 78 0.38 5.65 -9.05
N THR A 79 0.90 6.49 -8.18
CA THR A 79 2.29 6.43 -7.72
C THR A 79 2.30 5.94 -6.28
N TRP A 80 3.02 4.84 -6.03
CA TRP A 80 3.35 4.40 -4.67
C TRP A 80 4.83 4.67 -4.41
N GLN A 81 5.13 5.49 -3.40
CA GLN A 81 6.49 5.82 -3.03
C GLN A 81 6.74 5.40 -1.59
N ILE A 82 7.92 4.81 -1.37
CA ILE A 82 8.38 4.43 -0.03
C ILE A 82 9.77 5.00 0.20
N ARG A 83 9.98 5.49 1.43
CA ARG A 83 11.28 5.87 1.96
C ARG A 83 11.46 5.16 3.30
N PHE A 84 12.62 4.56 3.52
CA PHE A 84 12.92 3.88 4.77
C PHE A 84 14.41 3.97 5.08
N ALA A 85 14.73 3.92 6.38
CA ALA A 85 16.08 3.74 6.88
C ALA A 85 16.20 2.35 7.49
N PHE A 86 17.32 1.68 7.26
CA PHE A 86 17.54 0.30 7.65
C PHE A 86 18.92 0.11 8.26
N GLN A 87 19.02 -0.84 9.19
CA GLN A 87 20.25 -1.09 9.94
C GLN A 87 21.25 -1.94 9.15
N ASP A 88 20.77 -2.87 8.33
CA ASP A 88 21.61 -3.74 7.51
C ASP A 88 20.96 -4.10 6.16
N SER A 89 21.74 -4.71 5.27
CA SER A 89 21.28 -5.10 3.93
C SER A 89 20.27 -6.24 3.92
N ALA A 90 20.13 -7.02 4.99
CA ALA A 90 19.10 -8.06 5.07
C ALA A 90 17.71 -7.43 5.24
N ALA A 91 17.61 -6.34 6.00
CA ALA A 91 16.39 -5.56 6.14
C ALA A 91 15.90 -4.97 4.80
N LEU A 92 16.82 -4.57 3.92
CA LEU A 92 16.48 -4.12 2.56
C LEU A 92 15.76 -5.21 1.75
N LEU A 93 16.22 -6.46 1.87
CA LEU A 93 15.59 -7.60 1.16
C LEU A 93 14.18 -7.87 1.68
N ILE A 94 13.96 -7.79 3.01
CA ILE A 94 12.64 -7.95 3.63
C ILE A 94 11.67 -6.91 3.07
N VAL A 95 12.10 -5.64 3.03
CA VAL A 95 11.29 -4.54 2.52
C VAL A 95 10.98 -4.73 1.02
N ALA A 96 11.97 -5.13 0.21
CA ALA A 96 11.77 -5.39 -1.22
C ALA A 96 10.77 -6.53 -1.48
N GLN A 97 10.84 -7.63 -0.72
CA GLN A 97 9.90 -8.75 -0.83
C GLN A 97 8.48 -8.35 -0.42
N LEU A 98 8.36 -7.58 0.65
CA LEU A 98 7.08 -7.03 1.09
C LEU A 98 6.43 -6.19 -0.02
N PHE A 99 7.21 -5.32 -0.66
CA PHE A 99 6.71 -4.51 -1.79
C PHE A 99 6.29 -5.35 -2.98
N ALA A 100 7.10 -6.34 -3.37
CA ALA A 100 6.75 -7.21 -4.48
C ALA A 100 5.39 -7.90 -4.25
N GLY A 101 5.18 -8.46 -3.05
CA GLY A 101 3.91 -9.10 -2.69
C GLY A 101 2.73 -8.13 -2.68
N ALA A 102 2.91 -6.95 -2.08
CA ALA A 102 1.87 -5.94 -2.01
C ALA A 102 1.53 -5.31 -3.37
N SER A 103 2.52 -5.14 -4.26
CA SER A 103 2.29 -4.69 -5.64
C SER A 103 1.45 -5.70 -6.42
N SER A 104 1.63 -7.00 -6.19
CA SER A 104 0.77 -8.03 -6.79
C SER A 104 -0.66 -7.91 -6.26
N ALA A 105 -0.85 -7.80 -4.93
CA ALA A 105 -2.17 -7.65 -4.33
C ALA A 105 -2.88 -6.35 -4.76
N MET A 106 -2.13 -5.25 -4.87
CA MET A 106 -2.62 -3.98 -5.40
C MET A 106 -3.11 -4.12 -6.83
N THR A 107 -2.31 -4.76 -7.70
CA THR A 107 -2.66 -4.96 -9.10
C THR A 107 -3.95 -5.78 -9.21
N SER A 108 -4.07 -6.87 -8.45
CA SER A 108 -5.29 -7.68 -8.42
C SER A 108 -6.51 -6.90 -7.91
N ALA A 109 -6.37 -6.11 -6.84
CA ALA A 109 -7.46 -5.31 -6.30
C ALA A 109 -7.93 -4.23 -7.28
N LEU A 110 -6.99 -3.53 -7.93
CA LEU A 110 -7.30 -2.52 -8.94
C LEU A 110 -7.93 -3.16 -10.20
N GLN A 111 -7.45 -4.32 -10.63
CA GLN A 111 -8.06 -5.07 -11.73
C GLN A 111 -9.48 -5.54 -11.39
N GLN A 112 -9.75 -5.95 -10.16
CA GLN A 112 -11.09 -6.32 -9.75
C GLN A 112 -12.03 -5.10 -9.73
N GLU A 113 -11.59 -3.98 -9.15
CA GLU A 113 -12.40 -2.77 -9.03
C GLU A 113 -12.65 -2.09 -10.38
N PHE A 114 -11.63 -2.01 -11.24
CA PHE A 114 -11.67 -1.25 -12.50
C PHE A 114 -11.76 -2.12 -13.76
N GLY A 115 -11.34 -3.39 -13.70
CA GLY A 115 -11.43 -4.32 -14.84
C GLY A 115 -12.84 -4.85 -15.07
N LEU A 116 -13.67 -4.95 -14.02
CA LEU A 116 -15.10 -5.26 -14.15
C LEU A 116 -15.92 -4.12 -14.80
N LEU A 117 -15.32 -2.94 -14.96
CA LEU A 117 -15.96 -1.76 -15.56
C LEU A 117 -15.56 -1.51 -17.01
N GLN A 118 -14.75 -2.38 -17.61
CA GLN A 118 -14.62 -2.38 -19.06
C GLN A 118 -15.97 -2.85 -19.65
N PRO A 119 -16.58 -2.09 -20.58
CA PRO A 119 -17.70 -2.63 -21.33
C PRO A 119 -17.18 -3.89 -22.02
N THR A 120 -17.82 -5.03 -21.79
CA THR A 120 -17.70 -6.15 -22.72
C THR A 120 -18.04 -5.57 -24.09
N ALA A 121 -17.03 -5.49 -24.97
CA ALA A 121 -17.24 -5.08 -26.35
C ALA A 121 -18.34 -5.98 -26.92
N ALA A 122 -19.48 -5.35 -27.23
CA ALA A 122 -20.58 -5.94 -28.00
C ALA A 122 -20.27 -5.83 -29.49
#